data_AF-H8YWQ7-F1
#
_entry.id   AF-H8YWQ7-F1
#
_cell.length_a   1.000
_cell.length_b   1.000
_cell.length_c   1.000
_cell.angle_alpha   90.00
_cell.angle_beta   90.00
_cell.angle_gamma   90.00
#
_symmetry.space_group_name_H-M   'P 1'
#
loop_
_entity.id
_entity.type
_entity.pdbx_description
1 polymer ?
#
loop_
_entity_poly.entity_id
_entity_poly.type
_entity_poly.pdbx_seq_one_letter_code
_entity_poly.pdbx_strand_id
1 'polypeptide(L)' 'MKRLTMAVGLLTLGLATGAFGNAQEYCEGYKAGYKAGRGRNDVAVPTCPAAPTTPAGSTPYQEGLKAGMKAGSKDK' A
#
# COMPACT_ATOMS: atom_id res chain seq x y z
N MET A 1 17.03 -25.38 49.89
CA MET A 1 17.26 -25.40 48.43
C MET A 1 15.94 -25.13 47.72
N LYS A 2 15.75 -23.96 47.11
CA LYS A 2 15.18 -23.79 45.75
C LYS A 2 15.18 -22.30 45.46
N ARG A 3 15.74 -21.96 44.31
CA ARG A 3 16.24 -20.64 43.94
C ARG A 3 15.07 -19.75 43.50
N LEU A 4 15.06 -18.55 44.07
CA LEU A 4 14.51 -17.34 43.48
C LEU A 4 14.99 -17.18 42.02
N THR A 5 14.32 -16.31 41.27
CA THR A 5 14.63 -15.85 39.90
C THR A 5 14.20 -16.74 38.74
N MET A 6 13.00 -16.49 38.22
CA MET A 6 12.74 -16.45 36.77
C MET A 6 11.51 -15.55 36.51
N ALA A 7 11.62 -14.29 36.95
CA ALA A 7 10.92 -13.19 36.28
C ALA A 7 11.92 -12.59 35.29
N VAL A 8 11.41 -11.98 34.21
CA VAL A 8 12.16 -11.39 33.08
C VAL A 8 12.45 -12.39 31.96
N GLY A 9 11.55 -12.44 30.98
CA GLY A 9 11.83 -13.15 29.74
C GLY A 9 10.65 -13.23 28.79
N LEU A 10 9.84 -12.19 28.63
CA LEU A 10 8.85 -12.15 27.54
C LEU A 10 8.37 -10.71 27.24
N LEU A 11 9.29 -9.84 26.81
CA LEU A 11 8.93 -8.49 26.37
C LEU A 11 9.75 -8.03 25.16
N THR A 12 9.75 -8.81 24.07
CA THR A 12 10.30 -8.36 22.78
C THR A 12 9.62 -9.06 21.59
N LEU A 13 8.29 -8.95 21.47
CA LEU A 13 7.60 -9.07 20.16
C LEU A 13 7.19 -7.64 19.83
N GLY A 14 7.88 -6.91 18.96
CA GLY A 14 8.03 -7.22 17.54
C GLY A 14 7.23 -6.19 16.74
N LEU A 15 7.53 -4.89 16.92
CA LEU A 15 6.97 -3.83 16.07
C LEU A 15 7.68 -3.85 14.72
N ALA A 16 7.19 -4.65 13.79
CA ALA A 16 7.64 -4.65 12.40
C ALA A 16 6.43 -4.69 11.44
N THR A 17 5.58 -3.69 11.50
CA THR A 17 4.49 -3.48 10.53
C THR A 17 4.52 -2.01 10.08
N GLY A 18 5.22 -1.69 8.99
CA GLY A 18 5.21 -0.31 8.50
C GLY A 18 5.82 -0.06 7.12
N ALA A 19 6.74 -0.90 6.64
CA ALA A 19 7.44 -0.63 5.38
C ALA A 19 6.73 -1.17 4.13
N PHE A 20 5.95 -2.25 4.24
CA PHE A 20 5.33 -2.92 3.07
C PHE A 20 3.91 -2.42 2.74
N GLY A 21 3.26 -1.65 3.63
CA GLY A 21 1.90 -1.17 3.42
C GLY A 21 1.77 -0.16 2.28
N ASN A 22 2.71 0.80 2.22
CA ASN A 22 2.62 1.93 1.30
C ASN A 22 2.58 1.54 -0.18
N ALA A 23 3.37 0.54 -0.59
CA ALA A 23 3.41 0.10 -1.98
C ALA A 23 2.12 -0.64 -2.38
N GLN A 24 1.58 -1.45 -1.47
CA GLN A 24 0.35 -2.18 -1.74
C GLN A 24 -0.86 -1.23 -1.82
N GLU A 25 -0.96 -0.28 -0.89
CA GLU A 25 -2.00 0.76 -0.90
C GLU A 25 -1.95 1.60 -2.20
N TYR A 26 -0.74 1.96 -2.64
CA TYR A 26 -0.55 2.63 -3.93
C TYR A 26 -1.05 1.78 -5.10
N CYS A 27 -0.74 0.47 -5.12
CA CYS A 27 -1.19 -0.43 -6.18
C CYS A 27 -2.71 -0.62 -6.21
N GLU A 28 -3.34 -0.70 -5.05
CA GLU A 28 -4.80 -0.77 -4.94
C GLU A 28 -5.44 0.52 -5.46
N GLY A 29 -4.90 1.67 -5.07
CA GLY A 29 -5.29 2.97 -5.59
C GLY A 29 -5.15 3.03 -7.11
N TYR A 30 -3.99 2.64 -7.65
CA TYR A 30 -3.71 2.61 -9.08
C TYR A 30 -4.72 1.75 -9.83
N LYS A 31 -5.03 0.55 -9.32
CA LYS A 31 -6.01 -0.34 -9.93
C LYS A 31 -7.41 0.27 -9.96
N ALA A 32 -7.86 0.86 -8.85
CA ALA A 32 -9.15 1.53 -8.78
C ALA A 32 -9.21 2.74 -9.74
N GLY A 33 -8.18 3.57 -9.72
CA GLY A 33 -8.02 4.72 -10.59
C GLY A 33 -8.04 4.34 -12.06
N TYR A 34 -7.31 3.31 -12.47
CA TYR A 34 -7.23 2.88 -13.87
C TYR A 34 -8.59 2.48 -14.44
N LYS A 35 -9.36 1.70 -13.67
CA LYS A 35 -10.73 1.30 -14.03
C LYS A 35 -11.64 2.51 -14.17
N ALA A 36 -11.57 3.44 -13.21
CA ALA A 36 -12.32 4.69 -13.25
C ALA A 36 -11.93 5.56 -14.46
N GLY A 37 -10.63 5.70 -14.74
CA GLY A 37 -10.08 6.41 -15.89
C GLY A 37 -10.51 5.81 -17.23
N ARG A 38 -10.59 4.47 -17.33
CA ARG A 38 -11.16 3.77 -18.51
C ARG A 38 -12.69 3.84 -18.57
N GLY A 39 -13.36 4.12 -17.45
CA GLY A 39 -14.82 4.12 -17.34
C GLY A 39 -15.43 2.73 -17.48
N ARG A 40 -14.67 1.68 -17.16
CA ARG A 40 -15.08 0.27 -17.23
C ARG A 40 -14.51 -0.49 -16.04
N ASN A 41 -15.30 -1.36 -15.43
CA ASN A 41 -14.91 -2.08 -14.20
C ASN A 41 -14.24 -3.43 -14.47
N ASP A 42 -14.40 -3.94 -15.68
CA ASP A 42 -14.02 -5.25 -16.20
C ASP A 42 -12.79 -5.20 -17.14
N VAL A 43 -11.91 -4.22 -16.93
CA VAL A 43 -10.67 -4.10 -17.71
C VAL A 43 -9.49 -4.77 -17.01
N ALA A 44 -8.64 -5.42 -17.80
CA ALA A 44 -7.33 -5.85 -17.34
C ALA A 44 -6.53 -4.61 -16.95
N VAL A 45 -6.10 -4.56 -15.68
CA VAL A 45 -5.27 -3.46 -15.18
C VAL A 45 -3.81 -3.86 -15.42
N PRO A 46 -2.98 -2.97 -16.00
CA PRO A 46 -1.57 -3.24 -16.20
C PRO A 46 -0.85 -3.42 -14.86
N THR A 47 0.35 -4.00 -14.91
CA THR A 47 1.21 -4.18 -13.74
C THR A 47 1.33 -2.88 -12.95
N CYS A 48 1.19 -2.98 -11.62
CA CYS A 48 1.32 -1.82 -10.75
C CYS A 48 2.71 -1.19 -10.91
N PRO A 49 2.80 0.12 -11.18
CA PRO A 49 4.08 0.81 -11.25
C PRO A 49 4.70 0.93 -9.85
N ALA A 50 6.02 1.14 -9.81
CA ALA A 50 6.73 1.39 -8.56
C ALA A 50 6.15 2.63 -7.86
N ALA A 51 5.76 2.47 -6.60
CA ALA A 51 5.19 3.56 -5.82
C ALA A 51 6.23 4.65 -5.57
N PRO A 52 5.93 5.92 -5.85
CA PRO A 52 6.78 7.04 -5.46
C PRO A 52 6.70 7.28 -3.95
N THR A 53 7.59 8.11 -3.42
CA THR A 53 7.43 8.65 -2.05
C THR A 53 6.14 9.45 -1.98
N THR A 54 5.28 9.08 -1.03
CA THR A 54 4.00 9.78 -0.81
C THR A 54 4.24 11.21 -0.32
N PRO A 55 3.69 12.24 -1.00
CA PRO A 55 3.78 13.61 -0.53
C PRO A 55 3.08 13.81 0.82
N ALA A 56 3.57 14.76 1.62
CA ALA A 56 2.90 15.17 2.85
C ALA A 56 1.46 15.64 2.57
N GLY A 57 0.51 15.20 3.38
CA GLY A 57 -0.92 15.53 3.19
C GLY A 57 -1.65 14.66 2.17
N SER A 58 -1.02 13.59 1.66
CA SER A 58 -1.66 12.59 0.82
C SER A 58 -1.40 11.18 1.34
N THR A 59 -2.17 10.22 0.84
CA THR A 59 -1.99 8.79 1.12
C THR A 59 -1.44 8.07 -0.11
N PRO A 60 -0.68 6.97 0.06
CA PRO A 60 -0.21 6.17 -1.07
C PRO A 60 -1.36 5.76 -1.99
N TYR A 61 -2.51 5.40 -1.41
CA TYR A 61 -3.73 5.07 -2.16
C TYR A 61 -4.23 6.23 -3.04
N GLN A 62 -4.30 7.45 -2.51
CA GLN A 62 -4.74 8.63 -3.29
C GLN A 62 -3.76 8.94 -4.44
N GLU A 63 -2.46 8.83 -4.20
CA GLU A 63 -1.46 8.99 -5.26
C GLU A 63 -1.59 7.90 -6.33
N GLY A 64 -1.80 6.64 -5.90
CA GLY A 64 -2.10 5.53 -6.77
C GLY A 64 -3.32 5.80 -7.62
N LEU A 65 -4.43 6.21 -7.02
CA LEU A 65 -5.70 6.51 -7.70
C LEU A 65 -5.50 7.57 -8.79
N LYS A 66 -4.83 8.68 -8.47
CA LYS A 66 -4.54 9.73 -9.44
C LYS A 66 -3.70 9.21 -10.61
N ALA A 67 -2.64 8.46 -10.32
CA ALA A 67 -1.78 7.88 -11.35
C ALA A 67 -2.53 6.87 -12.23
N GLY A 68 -3.32 5.99 -11.62
CA GLY A 68 -4.16 5.02 -12.31
C GLY A 68 -5.18 5.69 -13.21
N MET A 69 -5.91 6.68 -12.71
CA MET A 69 -6.92 7.40 -13.48
C MET A 69 -6.31 8.11 -14.69
N LYS A 70 -5.13 8.73 -14.53
CA LYS A 70 -4.40 9.33 -15.65
C LYS A 70 -4.00 8.29 -16.70
N ALA A 71 -3.53 7.11 -16.28
CA ALA A 71 -3.16 6.04 -17.19
C ALA A 71 -4.39 5.47 -17.92
N GLY A 72 -5.47 5.15 -17.20
CA GLY A 72 -6.70 4.64 -17.78
C GLY A 72 -7.35 5.62 -18.77
N SER A 73 -7.36 6.92 -18.45
CA SER A 73 -7.91 7.94 -19.38
C SER A 73 -7.11 8.08 -20.67
N LYS A 74 -5.82 7.73 -20.67
CA LYS A 74 -4.98 7.73 -21.88
C LYS A 74 -5.10 6.46 -22.70
N ASP A 75 -5.43 5.36 -22.03
CA ASP A 75 -5.62 4.06 -22.66
C ASP A 75 -7.01 3.95 -23.32
N LYS A 76 -7.96 4.84 -22.97
CA LYS A 76 -9.34 4.92 -23.49
C LYS A 76 -9.44 4.90 -25.01
#